data_AF-A0A0R2MKX8-F1
#
_entry.id   AF-A0A0R2MKX8-F1
#
_cell.length_a   1.000
_cell.length_b   1.000
_cell.length_c   1.000
_cell.angle_alpha   90.00
_cell.angle_beta   90.00
_cell.angle_gamma   90.00
#
_symmetry.space_group_name_H-M   'P 1'
#
loop_
_entity.id
_entity.type
_entity.pdbx_description
1 polymer ?
#
loop_
_entity_poly.entity_id
_entity_poly.type
_entity_poly.pdbx_seq_one_letter_code
_entity_poly.pdbx_strand_id
1 'polypeptide(L)'
;MRKGIIIVVSVLSGLLAACSNQGSNTSSQPKSSSSSKVAKSKSSSVGKLAARPSVSDEHSTSQKGGLWNDEKSQQLSSFMDSWGTTMKQEYDSYGPNNNTDFYGLKYPAQFKKDNLMANNQAATFAWSDNGKGPVDYEVVAIYSDSEHENSMGSHLYLFTLHKGEPVVLITEQNQGNEENKVYFKTTANTDLADGFSKIVNGQSATTPTKSQKTTTKDSSSDSNKPKPYDISSSMQGTWYSVDDKGKMNTTTITAHTVTESFAGEKPSTITWYNDNGSDPDDRSDIHGDWGRVGSVFNRDGIKLIDVRGWNQGAGDGTYYGVKQETVNGKSTDVLINAGGAEVLCDMTFYRTAAMAKQQGTKKFDNIAYYKPY
;
A
#
# COMPACT_ATOMS: atom_id res chain seq x y z
N MET A 1 -29.10 17.34 22.31
CA MET A 1 -28.07 17.58 23.34
C MET A 1 -27.15 16.37 23.40
N ARG A 2 -25.83 16.55 23.43
CA ARG A 2 -24.87 15.44 23.45
C ARG A 2 -24.78 14.80 24.85
N LYS A 3 -24.59 13.48 24.91
CA LYS A 3 -24.06 12.76 26.08
C LYS A 3 -23.06 11.72 25.55
N GLY A 4 -21.77 12.04 25.62
CA GLY A 4 -20.72 11.06 25.36
C GLY A 4 -20.48 10.22 26.61
N ILE A 5 -20.02 8.98 26.41
CA ILE A 5 -19.52 8.13 27.50
C ILE A 5 -17.99 8.15 27.41
N ILE A 6 -17.35 8.66 28.47
CA ILE A 6 -15.90 8.61 28.63
C ILE A 6 -15.59 7.38 29.49
N ILE A 7 -14.80 6.45 28.97
CA ILE A 7 -14.23 5.37 29.79
C ILE A 7 -12.79 5.75 30.12
N VAL A 8 -12.55 5.99 31.42
CA VAL A 8 -11.22 6.23 31.96
C VAL A 8 -10.65 4.90 32.44
N VAL A 9 -9.43 4.58 32.02
CA VAL A 9 -8.59 3.55 32.67
C VAL A 9 -7.26 4.20 33.01
N SER A 10 -6.90 4.20 34.29
CA SER A 10 -5.74 4.93 34.81
C SER A 10 -4.61 4.01 35.22
N VAL A 11 -3.41 4.33 34.74
CA VAL A 11 -2.11 4.28 35.44
C VAL A 11 -1.81 3.06 36.32
N LEU A 12 -0.73 2.34 35.95
CA LEU A 12 0.24 1.91 36.96
C LEU A 12 1.68 1.99 36.42
N SER A 13 2.55 2.74 37.08
CA SER A 13 3.95 2.94 36.69
C SER A 13 4.88 2.08 37.54
N GLY A 14 5.86 1.41 36.93
CA GLY A 14 6.89 0.65 37.62
C GLY A 14 8.30 1.14 37.27
N LEU A 15 8.94 1.87 38.18
CA LEU A 15 10.37 2.21 38.09
C LEU A 15 11.22 1.15 38.77
N LEU A 16 12.22 0.62 38.06
CA LEU A 16 13.37 -0.06 38.66
C LEU A 16 14.63 0.37 37.93
N ALA A 17 15.54 1.01 38.65
CA ALA A 17 16.89 1.33 38.18
C ALA A 17 17.90 0.41 38.87
N ALA A 18 18.85 -0.13 38.11
CA ALA A 18 19.98 -0.88 38.65
C ALA A 18 21.22 -0.56 37.82
N CYS A 19 22.15 0.21 38.39
CA CYS A 19 23.46 0.44 37.80
C CYS A 19 24.41 -0.69 38.24
N SER A 20 25.27 -1.16 37.34
CA SER A 20 26.54 -1.80 37.69
C SER A 20 27.66 -1.16 36.86
N ASN A 21 28.86 -1.12 37.42
CA ASN A 21 29.93 -0.24 36.99
C ASN A 21 31.18 -1.04 36.58
N GLN A 22 32.14 -0.31 35.99
CA GLN A 22 33.55 -0.32 36.38
C GLN A 22 34.59 -1.02 35.46
N GLY A 23 35.08 -0.25 34.49
CA GLY A 23 36.51 -0.16 34.18
C GLY A 23 37.09 -1.12 33.13
N SER A 24 38.32 -0.88 32.64
CA SER A 24 39.15 0.34 32.72
C SER A 24 40.36 0.25 31.79
N ASN A 25 40.97 1.40 31.46
CA ASN A 25 42.35 1.56 30.98
C ASN A 25 42.69 1.02 29.57
N THR A 26 43.65 1.58 28.80
CA THR A 26 44.36 2.88 28.90
C THR A 26 44.88 3.29 27.51
N SER A 27 45.15 4.58 27.31
CA SER A 27 45.74 5.17 26.09
C SER A 27 47.08 4.52 25.67
N SER A 28 47.48 4.55 24.40
CA SER A 28 48.20 5.71 23.87
C SER A 28 48.59 5.57 22.39
N GLN A 29 48.52 6.68 21.66
CA GLN A 29 49.33 6.95 20.46
C GLN A 29 50.56 7.75 20.91
N PRO A 30 51.70 7.77 20.19
CA PRO A 30 51.90 8.87 19.22
C PRO A 30 52.90 8.61 18.05
N LYS A 31 52.98 9.59 17.12
CA LYS A 31 54.14 9.94 16.23
C LYS A 31 54.54 8.92 15.14
N SER A 32 54.44 9.23 13.83
CA SER A 32 55.22 10.18 12.99
C SER A 32 56.65 9.70 12.67
N SER A 33 57.26 9.86 11.48
CA SER A 33 57.00 10.85 10.40
C SER A 33 57.69 10.48 9.06
N SER A 34 57.41 11.25 7.99
CA SER A 34 58.15 11.31 6.70
C SER A 34 58.00 10.08 5.77
N SER A 35 58.22 10.17 4.44
CA SER A 35 58.58 11.31 3.58
C SER A 35 57.86 11.21 2.21
N SER A 36 57.96 12.25 1.37
CA SER A 36 57.22 12.37 0.11
C SER A 36 58.05 12.11 -1.14
N LYS A 37 57.37 11.79 -2.26
CA LYS A 37 57.70 12.36 -3.59
C LYS A 37 56.53 12.27 -4.56
N VAL A 38 56.44 13.28 -5.43
CA VAL A 38 55.43 13.44 -6.48
C VAL A 38 56.12 13.34 -7.83
N ALA A 39 55.47 12.69 -8.80
CA ALA A 39 55.78 12.83 -10.23
C ALA A 39 54.53 13.33 -10.95
N LYS A 40 54.66 14.36 -11.80
CA LYS A 40 53.55 14.96 -12.55
C LYS A 40 54.06 15.59 -13.83
N SER A 41 53.47 15.21 -14.96
CA SER A 41 53.73 15.79 -16.29
C SER A 41 52.44 16.26 -16.95
N LYS A 42 52.40 17.58 -17.20
CA LYS A 42 51.56 18.27 -18.20
C LYS A 42 52.33 18.27 -19.54
N SER A 43 51.78 18.56 -20.72
CA SER A 43 50.41 18.57 -21.27
C SER A 43 50.57 18.54 -22.82
N SER A 44 49.92 19.25 -23.75
CA SER A 44 48.86 20.28 -23.77
C SER A 44 48.37 20.51 -25.21
N SER A 45 47.08 20.82 -25.38
CA SER A 45 46.57 21.61 -26.52
C SER A 45 45.34 22.42 -26.09
N VAL A 46 45.07 23.53 -26.78
CA VAL A 46 43.99 24.47 -26.46
C VAL A 46 43.37 24.98 -27.76
N GLY A 47 42.05 25.01 -27.84
CA GLY A 47 41.27 25.64 -28.90
C GLY A 47 40.05 26.35 -28.30
N LYS A 48 39.63 27.49 -28.85
CA LYS A 48 38.60 28.37 -28.27
C LYS A 48 37.83 29.10 -29.36
N LEU A 49 36.58 29.48 -29.05
CA LEU A 49 35.70 30.44 -29.76
C LEU A 49 34.93 29.94 -31.01
N ALA A 50 33.63 29.71 -30.82
CA ALA A 50 32.53 30.16 -31.68
C ALA A 50 31.22 30.11 -30.84
N ALA A 51 30.13 30.76 -31.27
CA ALA A 51 28.88 30.84 -30.49
C ALA A 51 27.60 30.96 -31.34
N ARG A 52 26.47 30.55 -30.75
CA ARG A 52 25.08 30.51 -31.29
C ARG A 52 24.84 29.42 -32.36
N PRO A 53 23.59 28.95 -32.51
CA PRO A 53 22.71 28.52 -31.44
C PRO A 53 22.09 27.14 -31.76
N SER A 54 22.23 26.16 -30.86
CA SER A 54 21.48 24.91 -31.02
C SER A 54 20.00 25.16 -30.76
N VAL A 55 19.19 25.09 -31.81
CA VAL A 55 17.80 24.65 -31.68
C VAL A 55 17.83 23.21 -31.14
N SER A 56 16.97 22.90 -30.17
CA SER A 56 16.80 21.53 -29.71
C SER A 56 15.86 20.82 -30.69
N ASP A 57 16.43 20.22 -31.73
CA ASP A 57 15.68 19.32 -32.60
C ASP A 57 15.05 18.19 -31.75
N GLU A 58 13.75 17.91 -31.97
CA GLU A 58 13.08 16.80 -31.30
C GLU A 58 13.62 15.47 -31.81
N HIS A 59 14.65 14.95 -31.12
CA HIS A 59 15.27 13.67 -31.44
C HIS A 59 14.40 12.49 -30.97
N SER A 60 13.25 12.35 -31.62
CA SER A 60 12.27 11.27 -31.46
C SER A 60 12.77 9.95 -32.08
N THR A 61 13.96 9.50 -31.68
CA THR A 61 14.47 8.18 -32.08
C THR A 61 13.67 7.05 -31.45
N SER A 62 13.01 6.27 -32.29
CA SER A 62 12.35 5.02 -31.92
C SER A 62 13.38 3.94 -31.51
N GLN A 63 13.83 3.96 -30.27
CA GLN A 63 14.73 2.94 -29.71
C GLN A 63 13.97 1.71 -29.24
N LYS A 64 13.75 0.76 -30.17
CA LYS A 64 13.52 -0.69 -29.97
C LYS A 64 12.96 -1.10 -28.58
N GLY A 65 11.73 -0.66 -28.28
CA GLY A 65 11.24 -0.47 -26.92
C GLY A 65 11.31 -1.67 -25.96
N GLY A 66 11.99 -1.45 -24.83
CA GLY A 66 11.73 -2.17 -23.57
C GLY A 66 10.44 -1.69 -22.89
N LEU A 67 10.09 -2.32 -21.78
CA LEU A 67 9.04 -1.82 -20.87
C LEU A 67 9.61 -0.94 -19.76
N TRP A 68 10.90 -1.09 -19.44
CA TRP A 68 11.67 -0.29 -18.48
C TRP A 68 12.74 0.57 -19.16
N ASN A 69 13.14 1.67 -18.51
CA ASN A 69 14.23 2.57 -18.91
C ASN A 69 14.71 3.44 -17.72
N ASP A 70 15.80 4.19 -17.91
CA ASP A 70 16.41 5.06 -16.89
C ASP A 70 15.46 6.13 -16.34
N GLU A 71 14.54 6.64 -17.17
CA GLU A 71 13.55 7.65 -16.77
C GLU A 71 12.56 7.06 -15.76
N LYS A 72 12.03 5.86 -16.04
CA LYS A 72 11.16 5.12 -15.12
C LYS A 72 11.89 4.73 -13.84
N SER A 73 13.18 4.41 -13.93
CA SER A 73 14.03 4.17 -12.75
C SER A 73 14.15 5.42 -11.86
N GLN A 74 14.32 6.60 -12.45
CA GLN A 74 14.35 7.87 -11.71
C GLN A 74 12.98 8.20 -11.08
N GLN A 75 11.89 8.03 -11.83
CA GLN A 75 10.53 8.21 -11.31
C GLN A 75 10.23 7.26 -10.15
N LEU A 76 10.67 5.99 -10.24
CA LEU A 76 10.51 5.02 -9.16
C LEU A 76 11.33 5.40 -7.91
N SER A 77 12.55 5.90 -8.05
CA SER A 77 13.33 6.35 -6.90
C SER A 77 12.64 7.48 -6.16
N SER A 78 12.26 8.57 -6.84
CA SER A 78 11.57 9.69 -6.19
C SER A 78 10.21 9.32 -5.60
N PHE A 79 9.52 8.34 -6.19
CA PHE A 79 8.31 7.74 -5.63
C PHE A 79 8.62 6.94 -4.35
N MET A 80 9.67 6.14 -4.33
CA MET A 80 10.11 5.36 -3.16
C MET A 80 10.60 6.27 -2.01
N ASP A 81 11.36 7.32 -2.29
CA ASP A 81 11.77 8.32 -1.30
C ASP A 81 10.53 8.96 -0.61
N SER A 82 9.54 9.31 -1.42
CA SER A 82 8.27 9.89 -0.96
C SER A 82 7.38 8.90 -0.21
N TRP A 83 7.41 7.62 -0.61
CA TRP A 83 6.65 6.55 0.01
C TRP A 83 7.24 6.10 1.33
N GLY A 84 8.56 5.89 1.41
CA GLY A 84 9.27 5.68 2.66
C GLY A 84 9.00 6.81 3.65
N THR A 85 9.14 8.07 3.22
CA THR A 85 8.80 9.25 4.05
C THR A 85 7.36 9.21 4.56
N THR A 86 6.40 8.78 3.74
CA THR A 86 4.97 8.67 4.12
C THR A 86 4.73 7.55 5.14
N MET A 87 5.42 6.41 4.98
CA MET A 87 5.37 5.27 5.91
C MET A 87 6.23 5.46 7.17
N LYS A 88 7.13 6.46 7.19
CA LYS A 88 8.22 6.68 8.17
C LYS A 88 9.28 5.57 8.16
N GLN A 89 9.63 5.10 6.97
CA GLN A 89 10.63 4.08 6.70
C GLN A 89 11.66 4.63 5.70
N GLU A 90 12.92 4.23 5.78
CA GLU A 90 13.98 4.68 4.87
C GLU A 90 14.46 3.48 4.04
N TYR A 91 14.57 3.65 2.72
CA TYR A 91 14.72 2.54 1.76
C TYR A 91 15.91 2.76 0.83
N ASP A 92 16.92 1.90 0.93
CA ASP A 92 18.03 1.86 -0.01
C ASP A 92 17.66 1.11 -1.30
N SER A 93 18.31 1.49 -2.40
CA SER A 93 18.15 0.84 -3.71
C SER A 93 19.30 -0.13 -4.03
N TYR A 94 18.93 -1.28 -4.59
CA TYR A 94 19.84 -2.39 -4.83
C TYR A 94 19.74 -2.93 -6.27
N GLY A 95 20.83 -3.52 -6.77
CA GLY A 95 20.97 -3.99 -8.14
C GLY A 95 22.30 -4.72 -8.38
N PRO A 96 22.66 -5.06 -9.64
CA PRO A 96 23.76 -5.97 -9.93
C PRO A 96 25.11 -5.55 -9.35
N ASN A 97 25.36 -4.24 -9.27
CA ASN A 97 26.58 -3.64 -8.74
C ASN A 97 26.51 -3.26 -7.24
N ASN A 98 25.31 -3.27 -6.64
CA ASN A 98 25.08 -2.96 -5.22
C ASN A 98 24.09 -3.99 -4.64
N ASN A 99 24.60 -5.06 -4.04
CA ASN A 99 23.75 -6.13 -3.51
C ASN A 99 23.42 -5.85 -2.03
N THR A 100 22.16 -6.05 -1.65
CA THR A 100 21.70 -5.96 -0.25
C THR A 100 22.31 -7.05 0.63
N ASP A 101 22.14 -6.96 1.95
CA ASP A 101 22.40 -8.05 2.90
C ASP A 101 21.18 -8.34 3.78
N PHE A 102 20.04 -8.64 3.13
CA PHE A 102 18.77 -8.93 3.79
C PHE A 102 18.86 -10.25 4.58
N TYR A 103 19.27 -10.16 5.85
CA TYR A 103 19.51 -11.30 6.75
C TYR A 103 20.44 -12.38 6.15
N GLY A 104 21.51 -11.96 5.44
CA GLY A 104 22.43 -12.85 4.73
C GLY A 104 22.07 -13.14 3.27
N LEU A 105 20.89 -12.72 2.81
CA LEU A 105 20.41 -12.92 1.44
C LEU A 105 20.79 -11.74 0.54
N LYS A 106 21.73 -11.99 -0.37
CA LYS A 106 22.32 -10.95 -1.23
C LYS A 106 21.62 -10.86 -2.58
N TYR A 107 20.55 -10.06 -2.67
CA TYR A 107 19.88 -9.77 -3.93
C TYR A 107 20.57 -8.64 -4.70
N PRO A 108 20.64 -8.68 -6.05
CA PRO A 108 20.06 -9.69 -6.95
C PRO A 108 20.85 -11.00 -7.10
N ALA A 109 22.08 -11.15 -6.57
CA ALA A 109 22.87 -12.38 -6.77
C ALA A 109 22.19 -13.67 -6.29
N GLN A 110 21.33 -13.58 -5.27
CA GLN A 110 20.50 -14.65 -4.71
C GLN A 110 19.52 -15.26 -5.73
N PHE A 111 19.12 -14.55 -6.80
CA PHE A 111 18.25 -15.09 -7.85
C PHE A 111 18.79 -16.37 -8.50
N LYS A 112 20.13 -16.57 -8.48
CA LYS A 112 20.82 -17.72 -9.09
C LYS A 112 20.77 -19.03 -8.26
N LYS A 113 19.95 -19.11 -7.21
CA LYS A 113 19.91 -20.27 -6.28
C LYS A 113 18.64 -21.13 -6.38
N ASP A 114 17.72 -20.83 -7.30
CA ASP A 114 16.48 -21.59 -7.57
C ASP A 114 15.65 -21.93 -6.31
N ASN A 115 15.75 -21.08 -5.28
CA ASN A 115 15.14 -21.28 -3.98
C ASN A 115 14.01 -20.27 -3.69
N LEU A 116 13.49 -19.61 -4.71
CA LEU A 116 12.53 -18.52 -4.57
C LEU A 116 11.10 -18.96 -4.90
N MET A 117 10.16 -18.44 -4.11
CA MET A 117 8.73 -18.72 -4.24
C MET A 117 7.99 -17.39 -4.40
N ALA A 118 7.09 -17.27 -5.37
CA ALA A 118 6.17 -16.15 -5.54
C ALA A 118 4.73 -16.64 -5.26
N ASN A 119 4.02 -15.98 -4.34
CA ASN A 119 2.64 -16.35 -3.97
C ASN A 119 2.46 -17.85 -3.66
N ASN A 120 3.44 -18.42 -2.94
CA ASN A 120 3.52 -19.84 -2.58
C ASN A 120 3.64 -20.82 -3.78
N GLN A 121 4.14 -20.34 -4.93
CA GLN A 121 4.52 -21.16 -6.09
C GLN A 121 6.00 -20.96 -6.42
N ALA A 122 6.71 -22.00 -6.87
CA ALA A 122 8.08 -21.86 -7.32
C ALA A 122 8.12 -20.99 -8.60
N ALA A 123 9.02 -20.00 -8.64
CA ALA A 123 9.11 -19.05 -9.74
C ALA A 123 10.55 -18.64 -10.03
N THR A 124 10.82 -18.30 -11.29
CA THR A 124 12.14 -17.84 -11.76
C THR A 124 12.25 -16.32 -11.74
N PHE A 125 13.44 -15.82 -11.38
CA PHE A 125 13.73 -14.40 -11.22
C PHE A 125 15.05 -14.04 -11.90
N ALA A 126 15.13 -12.86 -12.50
CA ALA A 126 16.34 -12.31 -13.08
C ALA A 126 16.31 -10.79 -12.97
N TRP A 127 17.49 -10.16 -12.98
CA TRP A 127 17.59 -8.71 -13.19
C TRP A 127 17.50 -8.42 -14.69
N SER A 128 16.68 -7.44 -15.10
CA SER A 128 16.55 -7.03 -16.50
C SER A 128 16.42 -5.51 -16.61
N ASP A 129 17.41 -4.86 -17.25
CA ASP A 129 17.50 -3.40 -17.35
C ASP A 129 16.39 -2.75 -18.20
N ASN A 130 15.70 -3.54 -19.04
CA ASN A 130 14.68 -3.08 -19.99
C ASN A 130 13.28 -3.68 -19.76
N GLY A 131 13.09 -4.45 -18.68
CA GLY A 131 11.84 -5.13 -18.34
C GLY A 131 11.45 -6.28 -19.29
N LYS A 132 12.41 -6.98 -19.91
CA LYS A 132 12.16 -8.11 -20.82
C LYS A 132 13.24 -9.19 -20.75
N GLY A 133 12.81 -10.43 -20.56
CA GLY A 133 13.67 -11.61 -20.57
C GLY A 133 12.85 -12.91 -20.67
N PRO A 134 13.42 -14.05 -20.25
CA PRO A 134 12.81 -15.37 -20.35
C PRO A 134 12.25 -15.93 -19.03
N VAL A 135 12.30 -15.20 -17.92
CA VAL A 135 11.88 -15.71 -16.59
C VAL A 135 10.43 -15.32 -16.25
N ASP A 136 9.91 -15.85 -15.15
CA ASP A 136 8.58 -15.48 -14.65
C ASP A 136 8.55 -14.00 -14.23
N TYR A 137 9.54 -13.55 -13.45
CA TYR A 137 9.61 -12.19 -12.90
C TYR A 137 10.89 -11.47 -13.33
N GLU A 138 10.76 -10.56 -14.29
CA GLU A 138 11.83 -9.66 -14.73
C GLU A 138 11.98 -8.50 -13.73
N VAL A 139 12.97 -8.57 -12.84
CA VAL A 139 13.20 -7.59 -11.78
C VAL A 139 13.89 -6.35 -12.35
N VAL A 140 13.27 -5.19 -12.16
CA VAL A 140 13.73 -3.89 -12.70
C VAL A 140 14.25 -2.94 -11.62
N ALA A 141 13.88 -3.16 -10.35
CA ALA A 141 14.46 -2.48 -9.19
C ALA A 141 14.25 -3.31 -7.90
N ILE A 142 15.08 -3.05 -6.88
CA ILE A 142 15.00 -3.68 -5.56
C ILE A 142 15.17 -2.58 -4.51
N TYR A 143 14.31 -2.58 -3.49
CA TYR A 143 14.41 -1.66 -2.36
C TYR A 143 14.30 -2.40 -1.03
N SER A 144 15.07 -2.01 -0.01
CA SER A 144 14.95 -2.57 1.34
C SER A 144 15.35 -1.57 2.43
N ASP A 145 14.69 -1.66 3.58
CA ASP A 145 14.94 -0.87 4.79
C ASP A 145 15.92 -1.56 5.76
N SER A 146 16.57 -2.65 5.35
CA SER A 146 17.41 -3.50 6.21
C SER A 146 18.66 -2.85 6.83
N GLU A 147 19.10 -1.71 6.29
CA GLU A 147 20.22 -0.92 6.86
C GLU A 147 19.73 0.15 7.86
N HIS A 148 18.41 0.42 7.90
CA HIS A 148 17.77 1.49 8.68
C HIS A 148 16.90 0.94 9.81
N GLU A 149 16.21 -0.17 9.58
CA GLU A 149 15.35 -0.83 10.54
C GLU A 149 16.19 -1.60 11.59
N ASN A 150 16.07 -1.20 12.85
CA ASN A 150 16.86 -1.75 13.95
C ASN A 150 16.26 -3.02 14.59
N SER A 151 15.16 -3.54 14.03
CA SER A 151 14.48 -4.77 14.47
C SER A 151 14.47 -5.86 13.38
N MET A 152 14.04 -7.07 13.75
CA MET A 152 13.89 -8.19 12.81
C MET A 152 12.61 -8.09 11.95
N GLY A 153 12.19 -6.87 11.61
CA GLY A 153 10.96 -6.55 10.86
C GLY A 153 11.21 -5.84 9.53
N SER A 154 12.39 -6.00 8.94
CA SER A 154 12.77 -5.37 7.68
C SER A 154 11.98 -5.94 6.49
N HIS A 155 11.73 -5.10 5.49
CA HIS A 155 11.00 -5.41 4.27
C HIS A 155 11.96 -5.36 3.08
N LEU A 156 11.86 -6.33 2.17
CA LEU A 156 12.52 -6.28 0.87
C LEU A 156 11.50 -6.36 -0.25
N TYR A 157 11.47 -5.32 -1.07
CA TYR A 157 10.58 -5.17 -2.22
C TYR A 157 11.31 -5.47 -3.52
N LEU A 158 10.68 -6.29 -4.37
CA LEU A 158 11.09 -6.48 -5.77
C LEU A 158 10.06 -5.79 -6.67
N PHE A 159 10.52 -4.88 -7.51
CA PHE A 159 9.72 -4.26 -8.56
C PHE A 159 9.95 -5.05 -9.85
N THR A 160 8.90 -5.69 -10.36
CA THR A 160 9.03 -6.76 -11.36
C THR A 160 8.01 -6.64 -12.48
N LEU A 161 8.35 -7.08 -13.69
CA LEU A 161 7.38 -7.29 -14.76
C LEU A 161 7.10 -8.79 -14.92
N HIS A 162 5.91 -9.23 -14.54
CA HIS A 162 5.46 -10.61 -14.73
C HIS A 162 4.78 -10.72 -16.09
N LYS A 163 5.44 -11.35 -17.06
CA LYS A 163 4.96 -11.46 -18.47
C LYS A 163 4.67 -10.08 -19.11
N GLY A 164 5.30 -9.03 -18.61
CA GLY A 164 5.13 -7.64 -19.04
C GLY A 164 4.23 -6.79 -18.13
N GLU A 165 3.42 -7.40 -17.26
CA GLU A 165 2.53 -6.69 -16.33
C GLU A 165 3.28 -6.24 -15.07
N PRO A 166 3.06 -5.02 -14.54
CA PRO A 166 3.73 -4.53 -13.35
C PRO A 166 3.26 -5.26 -12.08
N VAL A 167 4.19 -5.92 -11.39
CA VAL A 167 3.95 -6.59 -10.10
C VAL A 167 5.01 -6.18 -9.10
N VAL A 168 4.58 -5.65 -7.95
CA VAL A 168 5.46 -5.42 -6.79
C VAL A 168 5.31 -6.61 -5.84
N LEU A 169 6.44 -7.24 -5.52
CA LEU A 169 6.54 -8.34 -4.57
C LEU A 169 7.25 -7.85 -3.29
N ILE A 170 6.95 -8.48 -2.16
CA ILE A 170 7.56 -8.21 -0.86
C ILE A 170 7.96 -9.53 -0.17
N THR A 171 9.05 -9.51 0.58
CA THR A 171 9.31 -10.48 1.65
C THR A 171 9.67 -9.77 2.96
N GLU A 172 9.16 -10.29 4.08
CA GLU A 172 9.56 -9.94 5.45
C GLU A 172 10.25 -11.15 6.15
N GLN A 173 10.75 -12.12 5.38
CA GLN A 173 11.26 -13.39 5.92
C GLN A 173 12.61 -13.22 6.62
N ASN A 174 12.59 -13.10 7.95
CA ASN A 174 13.76 -12.93 8.81
C ASN A 174 14.46 -14.23 9.25
N GLN A 175 13.92 -15.41 8.90
CA GLN A 175 14.45 -16.73 9.27
C GLN A 175 14.43 -17.72 8.10
N GLY A 176 15.35 -18.68 8.13
CA GLY A 176 15.31 -19.84 7.22
C GLY A 176 14.16 -20.80 7.56
N ASN A 177 13.83 -21.68 6.61
CA ASN A 177 12.86 -22.77 6.77
C ASN A 177 13.50 -24.10 6.35
N GLU A 178 12.83 -25.22 6.67
CA GLU A 178 13.32 -26.58 6.40
C GLU A 178 13.53 -26.86 4.90
N GLU A 179 12.81 -26.17 4.02
CA GLU A 179 12.92 -26.27 2.56
C GLU A 179 14.07 -25.41 1.98
N ASN A 180 14.74 -24.59 2.80
CA ASN A 180 15.71 -23.58 2.39
C ASN A 180 15.18 -22.60 1.31
N LYS A 181 13.87 -22.32 1.32
CA LYS A 181 13.19 -21.42 0.38
C LYS A 181 13.06 -20.00 0.92
N VAL A 182 12.95 -19.02 0.02
CA VAL A 182 12.57 -17.63 0.37
C VAL A 182 11.24 -17.30 -0.29
N TYR A 183 10.28 -16.86 0.53
CA TYR A 183 8.90 -16.62 0.13
C TYR A 183 8.65 -15.13 -0.11
N PHE A 184 8.31 -14.82 -1.35
CA PHE A 184 7.75 -13.53 -1.77
C PHE A 184 6.24 -13.65 -1.93
N LYS A 185 5.52 -12.61 -1.52
CA LYS A 185 4.09 -12.40 -1.77
C LYS A 185 3.91 -11.12 -2.61
N THR A 186 2.87 -11.03 -3.42
CA THR A 186 2.48 -9.74 -4.01
C THR A 186 2.17 -8.75 -2.88
N THR A 187 2.65 -7.51 -3.01
CA THR A 187 2.44 -6.50 -1.96
C THR A 187 0.95 -6.24 -1.71
N ALA A 188 0.59 -6.05 -0.44
CA ALA A 188 -0.73 -5.56 -0.07
C ALA A 188 -0.79 -4.01 -0.08
N ASN A 189 0.34 -3.33 -0.21
CA ASN A 189 0.38 -1.87 -0.30
C ASN A 189 -0.03 -1.41 -1.70
N THR A 190 -1.25 -0.89 -1.82
CA THR A 190 -1.82 -0.41 -3.09
C THR A 190 -1.06 0.78 -3.66
N ASP A 191 -0.50 1.65 -2.81
CA ASP A 191 0.24 2.83 -3.29
C ASP A 191 1.49 2.41 -4.06
N LEU A 192 2.25 1.44 -3.54
CA LEU A 192 3.39 0.83 -4.25
C LEU A 192 2.97 0.20 -5.58
N ALA A 193 1.89 -0.61 -5.56
CA ALA A 193 1.43 -1.33 -6.75
C ALA A 193 0.94 -0.38 -7.85
N ASP A 194 0.07 0.58 -7.50
CA ASP A 194 -0.47 1.57 -8.42
C ASP A 194 0.59 2.60 -8.85
N GLY A 195 1.50 2.99 -7.95
CA GLY A 195 2.62 3.88 -8.26
C GLY A 195 3.58 3.26 -9.28
N PHE A 196 4.04 2.03 -9.02
CA PHE A 196 4.85 1.30 -9.98
C PHE A 196 4.12 1.03 -11.30
N SER A 197 2.82 0.68 -11.25
CA SER A 197 2.01 0.49 -12.46
C SER A 197 1.90 1.77 -13.30
N LYS A 198 1.70 2.94 -12.67
CA LYS A 198 1.73 4.25 -13.35
C LYS A 198 3.07 4.48 -14.04
N ILE A 199 4.19 4.30 -13.33
CA ILE A 199 5.54 4.46 -13.88
C ILE A 199 5.79 3.54 -15.08
N VAL A 200 5.45 2.25 -14.97
CA VAL A 200 5.57 1.27 -16.07
C VAL A 200 4.72 1.68 -17.27
N ASN A 201 3.55 2.29 -17.05
CA ASN A 201 2.68 2.85 -18.09
C ASN A 201 3.07 4.27 -18.56
N GLY A 202 4.17 4.84 -18.07
CA GLY A 202 4.63 6.20 -18.45
C GLY A 202 3.79 7.34 -17.88
N GLN A 203 3.06 7.08 -16.80
CA GLN A 203 2.25 8.05 -16.06
C GLN A 203 2.99 8.49 -14.79
N SER A 204 2.88 9.78 -14.43
CA SER A 204 3.47 10.29 -13.19
C SER A 204 2.88 9.62 -11.95
N ALA A 205 3.70 8.87 -11.22
CA ALA A 205 3.34 8.36 -9.90
C ALA A 205 3.66 9.40 -8.82
N THR A 206 2.61 9.92 -8.19
CA THR A 206 2.71 10.64 -6.92
C THR A 206 2.17 9.76 -5.81
N THR A 207 2.96 9.55 -4.76
CA THR A 207 2.50 8.90 -3.53
C THR A 207 1.43 9.76 -2.83
N PRO A 208 0.54 9.19 -1.99
CA PRO A 208 -0.36 9.95 -1.13
C PRO A 208 0.37 10.72 0.00
N THR A 209 1.17 11.73 -0.37
CA THR A 209 1.92 12.55 0.58
C THR A 209 0.98 13.26 1.55
N LYS A 210 1.05 12.87 2.84
CA LYS A 210 0.35 13.58 3.92
C LYS A 210 0.87 15.02 3.97
N SER A 211 0.04 15.96 3.54
CA SER A 211 0.52 17.23 2.96
C SER A 211 1.19 18.17 3.95
N GLN A 212 2.53 18.29 3.89
CA GLN A 212 3.24 19.46 4.43
C GLN A 212 3.37 20.56 3.36
N LYS A 213 2.23 21.20 3.08
CA LYS A 213 2.08 22.59 2.59
C LYS A 213 3.08 23.06 1.50
N THR A 214 2.62 23.09 0.26
CA THR A 214 3.11 24.04 -0.76
C THR A 214 1.95 24.93 -1.21
N THR A 215 2.06 26.24 -0.97
CA THR A 215 0.99 27.20 -1.30
C THR A 215 1.15 27.74 -2.72
N THR A 216 0.55 27.07 -3.70
CA THR A 216 0.28 27.65 -5.03
C THR A 216 -1.18 28.06 -5.12
N LYS A 217 -1.44 29.37 -4.99
CA LYS A 217 -2.70 29.95 -5.49
C LYS A 217 -2.70 29.83 -7.00
N ASP A 218 -3.68 29.13 -7.55
CA ASP A 218 -4.30 29.56 -8.80
C ASP A 218 -5.82 29.41 -8.70
N SER A 219 -6.58 30.20 -9.46
CA SER A 219 -7.95 30.57 -9.06
C SER A 219 -9.03 30.33 -10.12
N SER A 220 -9.89 29.34 -9.91
CA SER A 220 -11.36 29.47 -10.12
C SER A 220 -12.16 28.19 -9.75
N SER A 221 -13.32 28.40 -9.11
CA SER A 221 -14.44 27.45 -8.87
C SER A 221 -14.17 26.13 -8.10
N ASP A 222 -14.86 25.99 -6.95
CA ASP A 222 -15.19 24.76 -6.20
C ASP A 222 -14.05 23.78 -5.82
N SER A 223 -12.82 24.27 -5.77
CA SER A 223 -11.58 23.50 -5.61
C SER A 223 -11.29 22.92 -4.20
N ASN A 224 -12.30 22.69 -3.35
CA ASN A 224 -12.11 22.14 -1.99
C ASN A 224 -12.89 20.85 -1.73
N LYS A 225 -13.55 20.28 -2.74
CA LYS A 225 -14.30 19.03 -2.62
C LYS A 225 -13.43 17.84 -3.07
N PRO A 226 -13.22 16.80 -2.25
CA PRO A 226 -12.45 15.62 -2.62
C PRO A 226 -13.08 14.89 -3.82
N LYS A 227 -12.26 14.15 -4.59
CA LYS A 227 -12.77 13.33 -5.70
C LYS A 227 -13.67 12.23 -5.15
N PRO A 228 -14.89 12.02 -5.68
CA PRO A 228 -15.70 10.84 -5.40
C PRO A 228 -14.92 9.54 -5.64
N TYR A 229 -15.16 8.53 -4.82
CA TYR A 229 -14.60 7.19 -5.00
C TYR A 229 -15.42 6.42 -6.05
N ASP A 230 -14.75 5.68 -6.92
CA ASP A 230 -15.37 4.89 -7.99
C ASP A 230 -15.71 3.48 -7.47
N ILE A 231 -16.94 3.28 -6.98
CA ILE A 231 -17.38 2.02 -6.38
C ILE A 231 -17.53 0.95 -7.47
N SER A 232 -16.91 -0.22 -7.26
CA SER A 232 -16.94 -1.36 -8.19
C SER A 232 -18.37 -1.71 -8.65
N SER A 233 -18.56 -1.92 -9.96
CA SER A 233 -19.84 -2.33 -10.54
C SER A 233 -20.39 -3.64 -9.98
N SER A 234 -19.53 -4.52 -9.45
CA SER A 234 -19.96 -5.73 -8.73
C SER A 234 -20.75 -5.40 -7.45
N MET A 235 -20.44 -4.30 -6.77
CA MET A 235 -21.12 -3.84 -5.56
C MET A 235 -22.37 -3.00 -5.88
N GLN A 236 -22.45 -2.37 -7.05
CA GLN A 236 -23.56 -1.49 -7.42
C GLN A 236 -24.91 -2.24 -7.51
N GLY A 237 -26.00 -1.49 -7.31
CA GLY A 237 -27.38 -1.98 -7.27
C GLY A 237 -27.98 -2.00 -5.86
N THR A 238 -29.25 -2.40 -5.75
CA THR A 238 -29.95 -2.57 -4.47
C THR A 238 -29.78 -3.99 -3.94
N TRP A 239 -29.41 -4.08 -2.67
CA TRP A 239 -29.25 -5.31 -1.92
C TRP A 239 -30.24 -5.36 -0.75
N TYR A 240 -30.63 -6.57 -0.36
CA TYR A 240 -31.71 -6.84 0.59
C TYR A 240 -31.23 -7.82 1.67
N SER A 241 -31.54 -7.53 2.94
CA SER A 241 -31.28 -8.41 4.07
C SER A 241 -32.49 -8.46 5.00
N VAL A 242 -32.51 -9.41 5.92
CA VAL A 242 -33.60 -9.58 6.90
C VAL A 242 -33.04 -9.70 8.31
N ASP A 243 -33.57 -8.90 9.23
CA ASP A 243 -33.14 -8.87 10.63
C ASP A 243 -33.66 -10.07 11.45
N ASP A 244 -33.21 -10.15 12.70
CA ASP A 244 -33.63 -11.16 13.70
C ASP A 244 -35.14 -11.14 14.01
N LYS A 245 -35.83 -10.05 13.65
CA LYS A 245 -37.28 -9.84 13.84
C LYS A 245 -38.06 -10.03 12.54
N GLY A 246 -37.42 -10.52 11.47
CA GLY A 246 -38.04 -10.79 10.18
C GLY A 246 -38.33 -9.56 9.31
N LYS A 247 -37.81 -8.38 9.68
CA LYS A 247 -37.98 -7.14 8.93
C LYS A 247 -36.97 -7.03 7.79
N MET A 248 -37.36 -6.37 6.70
CA MET A 248 -36.52 -6.14 5.53
C MET A 248 -35.67 -4.88 5.69
N ASN A 249 -34.35 -5.00 5.50
CA ASN A 249 -33.43 -3.87 5.37
C ASN A 249 -32.89 -3.82 3.93
N THR A 250 -32.47 -2.64 3.47
CA THR A 250 -31.85 -2.48 2.13
C THR A 250 -30.62 -1.60 2.15
N THR A 251 -29.62 -1.98 1.36
CA THR A 251 -28.44 -1.16 1.05
C THR A 251 -28.35 -1.00 -0.46
N THR A 252 -28.49 0.23 -0.96
CA THR A 252 -28.39 0.58 -2.39
C THR A 252 -27.08 1.28 -2.67
N ILE A 253 -26.29 0.74 -3.59
CA ILE A 253 -24.95 1.21 -3.95
C ILE A 253 -24.98 1.76 -5.37
N THR A 254 -24.49 2.98 -5.57
CA THR A 254 -24.31 3.61 -6.89
C THR A 254 -22.82 3.69 -7.25
N ALA A 255 -22.46 4.40 -8.31
CA ALA A 255 -21.05 4.64 -8.65
C ALA A 255 -20.27 5.35 -7.52
N HIS A 256 -20.92 6.16 -6.68
CA HIS A 256 -20.26 6.98 -5.65
C HIS A 256 -21.02 7.05 -4.30
N THR A 257 -22.18 6.43 -4.16
CA THR A 257 -23.00 6.56 -2.94
C THR A 257 -23.45 5.21 -2.39
N VAL A 258 -23.63 5.15 -1.08
CA VAL A 258 -24.32 4.05 -0.40
C VAL A 258 -25.48 4.61 0.41
N THR A 259 -26.68 4.13 0.12
CA THR A 259 -27.94 4.45 0.79
C THR A 259 -28.38 3.24 1.59
N GLU A 260 -28.36 3.32 2.92
CA GLU A 260 -28.84 2.25 3.79
C GLU A 260 -30.22 2.59 4.35
N SER A 261 -31.02 1.55 4.66
CA SER A 261 -32.37 1.70 5.19
C SER A 261 -32.70 0.52 6.09
N PHE A 262 -32.61 0.75 7.40
CA PHE A 262 -32.90 -0.24 8.44
C PHE A 262 -34.34 -0.08 8.97
N ALA A 263 -34.96 -1.20 9.33
CA ALA A 263 -36.42 -1.29 9.43
C ALA A 263 -37.02 -0.67 10.71
N GLY A 264 -37.26 0.65 10.65
CA GLY A 264 -37.73 1.49 11.75
C GLY A 264 -36.94 2.80 11.87
N GLU A 265 -35.86 2.92 11.09
CA GLU A 265 -34.99 4.10 11.04
C GLU A 265 -35.28 4.93 9.77
N LYS A 266 -34.70 6.12 9.70
CA LYS A 266 -34.72 6.90 8.45
C LYS A 266 -33.58 6.41 7.54
N PRO A 267 -33.80 6.33 6.22
CA PRO A 267 -32.71 6.08 5.28
C PRO A 267 -31.54 7.03 5.50
N SER A 268 -30.33 6.48 5.60
CA SER A 268 -29.07 7.23 5.53
C SER A 268 -28.58 7.22 4.08
N THR A 269 -27.75 8.19 3.71
CA THR A 269 -26.99 8.12 2.46
C THR A 269 -25.64 8.78 2.67
N ILE A 270 -24.58 8.06 2.34
CA ILE A 270 -23.22 8.58 2.32
C ILE A 270 -22.70 8.62 0.89
N THR A 271 -22.11 9.74 0.49
CA THR A 271 -21.29 9.81 -0.72
C THR A 271 -19.87 9.43 -0.35
N TRP A 272 -19.28 8.48 -1.05
CA TRP A 272 -17.92 8.00 -0.82
C TRP A 272 -16.92 8.87 -1.57
N TYR A 273 -15.86 9.25 -0.86
CA TYR A 273 -14.76 10.03 -1.39
C TYR A 273 -13.44 9.31 -1.13
N ASN A 274 -12.48 9.52 -2.02
CA ASN A 274 -11.09 9.16 -1.76
C ASN A 274 -10.59 10.01 -0.59
N ASP A 275 -9.75 9.44 0.28
CA ASP A 275 -9.04 10.22 1.29
C ASP A 275 -8.17 11.29 0.61
N ASN A 276 -8.34 12.54 1.04
CA ASN A 276 -7.59 13.72 0.56
C ASN A 276 -6.56 14.22 1.59
N GLY A 277 -6.45 13.56 2.75
CA GLY A 277 -5.65 14.00 3.88
C GLY A 277 -6.29 15.09 4.76
N SER A 278 -7.59 15.41 4.60
CA SER A 278 -8.33 16.28 5.53
C SER A 278 -8.21 15.74 6.96
N ASP A 279 -7.91 16.64 7.90
CA ASP A 279 -7.90 16.32 9.33
C ASP A 279 -9.36 16.04 9.78
N PRO A 280 -9.69 14.83 10.27
CA PRO A 280 -11.05 14.52 10.71
C PRO A 280 -11.54 15.41 11.86
N ASP A 281 -10.64 15.99 12.67
CA ASP A 281 -10.98 16.93 13.74
C ASP A 281 -11.11 18.39 13.26
N ASP A 282 -10.88 18.70 11.97
CA ASP A 282 -11.08 20.04 11.41
C ASP A 282 -12.56 20.43 11.45
N ARG A 283 -12.84 21.49 12.21
CA ARG A 283 -14.20 22.01 12.43
C ARG A 283 -14.70 22.92 11.31
N SER A 284 -13.88 23.16 10.30
CA SER A 284 -14.26 23.86 9.06
C SER A 284 -14.61 22.91 7.91
N ASP A 285 -14.18 21.65 7.97
CA ASP A 285 -14.41 20.60 6.95
C ASP A 285 -15.39 19.52 7.47
N ILE A 286 -16.54 19.94 8.01
CA ILE A 286 -17.51 19.04 8.64
C ILE A 286 -18.55 18.53 7.63
N HIS A 287 -18.55 17.22 7.38
CA HIS A 287 -19.48 16.55 6.47
C HIS A 287 -20.19 15.36 7.12
N GLY A 288 -21.52 15.46 7.26
CA GLY A 288 -22.36 14.43 7.91
C GLY A 288 -22.90 13.35 6.96
N ASP A 289 -22.76 13.56 5.66
CA ASP A 289 -23.25 12.73 4.55
C ASP A 289 -22.09 12.18 3.67
N TRP A 290 -20.84 12.31 4.14
CA TRP A 290 -19.64 11.90 3.40
C TRP A 290 -18.94 10.73 4.11
N GLY A 291 -18.63 9.69 3.34
CA GLY A 291 -17.76 8.59 3.74
C GLY A 291 -16.36 8.80 3.16
N ARG A 292 -15.33 8.64 3.98
CA ARG A 292 -13.92 8.59 3.56
C ARG A 292 -13.54 7.14 3.36
N VAL A 293 -13.19 6.77 2.14
CA VAL A 293 -12.72 5.41 1.81
C VAL A 293 -11.28 5.27 2.28
N GLY A 294 -11.05 4.27 3.14
CA GLY A 294 -9.75 3.89 3.65
C GLY A 294 -9.22 2.63 2.95
N SER A 295 -8.70 1.69 3.74
CA SER A 295 -8.02 0.49 3.24
C SER A 295 -8.93 -0.41 2.41
N VAL A 296 -8.41 -0.88 1.27
CA VAL A 296 -8.97 -1.99 0.49
C VAL A 296 -8.09 -3.22 0.67
N PHE A 297 -8.65 -4.34 1.13
CA PHE A 297 -7.89 -5.55 1.49
C PHE A 297 -8.69 -6.82 1.21
N ASN A 298 -8.03 -7.98 1.23
CA ASN A 298 -8.70 -9.27 1.10
C ASN A 298 -8.74 -9.98 2.46
N ARG A 299 -9.90 -10.54 2.82
CA ARG A 299 -10.12 -11.37 4.01
C ARG A 299 -11.21 -12.39 3.73
N ASP A 300 -11.04 -13.63 4.18
CA ASP A 300 -12.05 -14.71 4.06
C ASP A 300 -12.56 -14.95 2.61
N GLY A 301 -11.71 -14.63 1.62
CA GLY A 301 -12.04 -14.65 0.18
C GLY A 301 -12.86 -13.44 -0.33
N ILE A 302 -13.16 -12.46 0.53
CA ILE A 302 -13.86 -11.22 0.24
C ILE A 302 -12.82 -10.11 -0.02
N LYS A 303 -12.98 -9.31 -1.07
CA LYS A 303 -12.33 -8.00 -1.15
C LYS A 303 -13.19 -6.98 -0.39
N LEU A 304 -12.69 -6.51 0.74
CA LEU A 304 -13.34 -5.54 1.63
C LEU A 304 -12.78 -4.13 1.40
N ILE A 305 -13.65 -3.13 1.55
CA ILE A 305 -13.37 -1.70 1.50
C ILE A 305 -13.81 -1.10 2.85
N ASP A 306 -12.87 -0.54 3.61
CA ASP A 306 -13.15 0.23 4.83
C ASP A 306 -13.69 1.62 4.46
N VAL A 307 -14.85 2.01 5.01
CA VAL A 307 -15.41 3.35 4.83
C VAL A 307 -15.82 3.95 6.17
N ARG A 308 -15.16 5.06 6.52
CA ARG A 308 -15.33 5.79 7.78
C ARG A 308 -16.14 7.06 7.54
N GLY A 309 -16.76 7.63 8.57
CA GLY A 309 -17.32 8.98 8.47
C GLY A 309 -16.21 10.00 8.15
N TRP A 310 -16.50 11.05 7.38
CA TRP A 310 -15.49 12.05 7.00
C TRP A 310 -14.72 12.61 8.21
N ASN A 311 -15.45 13.02 9.25
CA ASN A 311 -14.88 13.52 10.51
C ASN A 311 -14.67 12.43 11.57
N GLN A 312 -14.43 11.17 11.17
CA GLN A 312 -14.09 10.09 12.08
C GLN A 312 -12.58 10.05 12.32
N GLY A 313 -12.16 10.45 13.53
CA GLY A 313 -10.74 10.49 13.93
C GLY A 313 -10.18 9.17 14.49
N ALA A 314 -11.02 8.27 15.01
CA ALA A 314 -10.60 7.00 15.60
C ALA A 314 -11.68 5.92 15.46
N GLY A 315 -11.28 4.66 15.63
CA GLY A 315 -12.13 3.49 15.44
C GLY A 315 -12.34 3.13 13.96
N ASP A 316 -12.78 1.90 13.75
CA ASP A 316 -12.99 1.30 12.42
C ASP A 316 -14.23 1.84 11.72
N GLY A 317 -14.26 1.75 10.39
CA GLY A 317 -15.42 2.12 9.59
C GLY A 317 -16.43 0.99 9.45
N THR A 318 -17.31 1.15 8.47
CA THR A 318 -18.12 0.05 7.93
C THR A 318 -17.37 -0.55 6.75
N TYR A 319 -17.14 -1.86 6.81
CA TYR A 319 -16.45 -2.61 5.76
C TYR A 319 -17.48 -3.21 4.79
N TYR A 320 -17.28 -2.96 3.49
CA TYR A 320 -18.15 -3.46 2.43
C TYR A 320 -17.38 -4.33 1.45
N GLY A 321 -17.97 -5.44 1.01
CA GLY A 321 -17.39 -6.27 -0.06
C GLY A 321 -18.37 -7.28 -0.62
N VAL A 322 -18.14 -7.76 -1.84
CA VAL A 322 -18.97 -8.80 -2.48
C VAL A 322 -18.17 -10.07 -2.65
N LYS A 323 -18.77 -11.20 -2.30
CA LYS A 323 -18.23 -12.55 -2.48
C LYS A 323 -19.31 -13.45 -3.07
N GLN A 324 -18.91 -14.48 -3.83
CA GLN A 324 -19.84 -15.50 -4.29
C GLN A 324 -19.95 -16.61 -3.26
N GLU A 325 -21.18 -16.92 -2.86
CA GLU A 325 -21.50 -18.02 -1.94
C GLU A 325 -22.52 -18.99 -2.57
N THR A 326 -22.56 -20.21 -2.08
CA THR A 326 -23.50 -21.23 -2.57
C THR A 326 -24.84 -21.13 -1.83
N VAL A 327 -25.84 -20.51 -2.48
CA VAL A 327 -27.19 -20.35 -1.94
C VAL A 327 -28.14 -21.32 -2.62
N ASN A 328 -28.68 -22.28 -1.86
CA ASN A 328 -29.52 -23.38 -2.37
C ASN A 328 -28.90 -24.16 -3.56
N GLY A 329 -27.58 -24.38 -3.54
CA GLY A 329 -26.86 -25.07 -4.63
C GLY A 329 -26.58 -24.21 -5.88
N LYS A 330 -26.73 -22.88 -5.80
CA LYS A 330 -26.38 -21.95 -6.88
C LYS A 330 -25.36 -20.92 -6.40
N SER A 331 -24.30 -20.68 -7.19
CA SER A 331 -23.41 -19.55 -6.92
C SER A 331 -24.20 -18.24 -7.00
N THR A 332 -24.02 -17.39 -6.01
CA THR A 332 -24.83 -16.20 -5.76
C THR A 332 -23.94 -15.11 -5.18
N ASP A 333 -23.96 -13.91 -5.77
CA ASP A 333 -23.32 -12.74 -5.16
C ASP A 333 -23.99 -12.41 -3.82
N VAL A 334 -23.19 -12.28 -2.77
CA VAL A 334 -23.60 -11.79 -1.45
C VAL A 334 -22.78 -10.55 -1.12
N LEU A 335 -23.45 -9.45 -0.79
CA LEU A 335 -22.82 -8.26 -0.22
C LEU A 335 -22.66 -8.48 1.29
N ILE A 336 -21.45 -8.24 1.76
CA ILE A 336 -21.03 -8.30 3.16
C ILE A 336 -20.96 -6.88 3.69
N ASN A 337 -21.64 -6.62 4.81
CA ASN A 337 -21.44 -5.46 5.67
C ASN A 337 -20.85 -5.98 7.00
N ALA A 338 -19.70 -5.43 7.40
CA ALA A 338 -18.92 -5.85 8.55
C ALA A 338 -18.37 -4.64 9.32
N GLY A 339 -17.99 -4.85 10.59
CA GLY A 339 -17.57 -3.78 11.50
C GLY A 339 -16.49 -4.19 12.50
N GLY A 340 -15.95 -3.15 13.16
CA GLY A 340 -15.00 -3.25 14.27
C GLY A 340 -13.60 -3.79 13.92
N ALA A 341 -12.68 -3.69 14.88
CA ALA A 341 -11.27 -4.05 14.69
C ALA A 341 -11.02 -5.53 14.33
N GLU A 342 -11.93 -6.43 14.72
CA GLU A 342 -11.90 -7.84 14.30
C GLU A 342 -12.52 -8.09 12.91
N VAL A 343 -13.00 -7.04 12.21
CA VAL A 343 -13.64 -7.05 10.88
C VAL A 343 -14.65 -8.21 10.76
N LEU A 344 -15.67 -8.18 11.60
CA LEU A 344 -16.66 -9.24 11.71
C LEU A 344 -17.93 -8.86 10.95
N CYS A 345 -18.47 -9.79 10.16
CA CYS A 345 -19.72 -9.61 9.44
C CYS A 345 -20.87 -9.38 10.42
N ASP A 346 -21.51 -8.23 10.27
CA ASP A 346 -22.77 -7.89 10.93
C ASP A 346 -23.93 -8.49 10.14
N MET A 347 -23.95 -8.31 8.82
CA MET A 347 -25.10 -8.65 7.98
C MET A 347 -24.73 -8.99 6.54
N THR A 348 -25.36 -10.05 6.02
CA THR A 348 -25.30 -10.44 4.60
C THR A 348 -26.51 -9.91 3.85
N PHE A 349 -26.30 -9.44 2.63
CA PHE A 349 -27.35 -8.94 1.76
C PHE A 349 -27.33 -9.62 0.39
N TYR A 350 -28.51 -9.76 -0.20
CA TYR A 350 -28.80 -10.54 -1.40
C TYR A 350 -29.41 -9.66 -2.49
N ARG A 351 -29.25 -10.03 -3.76
CA ARG A 351 -29.78 -9.27 -4.91
C ARG A 351 -31.31 -9.16 -4.98
N THR A 352 -32.08 -9.89 -4.15
CA THR A 352 -33.56 -9.80 -4.14
C THR A 352 -34.16 -9.95 -2.73
N ALA A 353 -35.25 -9.22 -2.47
CA ALA A 353 -36.03 -9.35 -1.23
C ALA A 353 -36.61 -10.75 -0.99
N ALA A 354 -36.86 -11.53 -2.04
CA ALA A 354 -37.32 -12.92 -1.91
C ALA A 354 -36.21 -13.84 -1.37
N MET A 355 -34.98 -13.69 -1.90
CA MET A 355 -33.81 -14.43 -1.41
C MET A 355 -33.43 -14.00 0.01
N ALA A 356 -33.49 -12.70 0.32
CA ALA A 356 -33.27 -12.19 1.68
C ALA A 356 -34.25 -12.81 2.70
N LYS A 357 -35.54 -12.91 2.37
CA LYS A 357 -36.54 -13.62 3.20
C LYS A 357 -36.29 -15.13 3.33
N GLN A 358 -35.72 -15.76 2.30
CA GLN A 358 -35.43 -17.20 2.30
C GLN A 358 -34.19 -17.54 3.14
N GLN A 359 -33.20 -16.65 3.20
CA GLN A 359 -31.99 -16.87 3.98
C GLN A 359 -32.09 -16.29 5.40
N GLY A 360 -32.80 -15.18 5.60
CA GLY A 360 -32.94 -14.55 6.92
C GLY A 360 -31.56 -14.20 7.49
N THR A 361 -31.32 -14.59 8.73
CA THR A 361 -30.07 -14.37 9.49
C THR A 361 -29.07 -15.53 9.39
N LYS A 362 -29.19 -16.41 8.38
CA LYS A 362 -28.20 -17.48 8.13
C LYS A 362 -26.79 -16.92 7.92
N LYS A 363 -25.81 -17.68 8.39
CA LYS A 363 -24.38 -17.40 8.30
C LYS A 363 -23.71 -18.39 7.35
N PHE A 364 -22.62 -17.99 6.71
CA PHE A 364 -21.75 -18.87 5.91
C PHE A 364 -20.50 -19.25 6.72
N ASP A 365 -20.14 -20.53 6.75
CA ASP A 365 -19.04 -21.05 7.61
C ASP A 365 -17.65 -20.50 7.23
N ASN A 366 -17.53 -19.92 6.04
CA ASN A 366 -16.34 -19.34 5.43
C ASN A 366 -16.30 -17.80 5.52
N ILE A 367 -17.05 -17.20 6.45
CA ILE A 367 -17.07 -15.76 6.75
C ILE A 367 -17.06 -15.59 8.27
N ALA A 368 -16.19 -14.72 8.79
CA ALA A 368 -16.18 -14.40 10.22
C ALA A 368 -17.39 -13.52 10.61
N TYR A 369 -18.16 -13.92 11.62
CA TYR A 369 -19.26 -13.14 12.20
C TYR A 369 -19.06 -12.91 13.69
N TYR A 370 -19.74 -11.90 14.23
CA TYR A 370 -19.94 -11.78 15.68
C TYR A 370 -20.54 -13.07 16.27
N LYS A 371 -19.93 -13.54 17.35
CA LYS A 371 -20.47 -14.61 18.20
C LYS A 371 -21.56 -14.01 19.11
N PRO A 372 -22.66 -14.73 19.39
CA PRO A 372 -23.52 -14.37 20.51
C PRO A 372 -22.73 -14.47 21.83
N TYR A 373 -23.00 -13.54 22.74
CA TYR A 373 -22.54 -13.57 24.13
C TYR A 373 -23.43 -14.46 25.00
#